data_AF-A0A5B6X1M6-F1
#
_entry.id   AF-A0A5B6X1M6-F1
#
_cell.length_a   1.000
_cell.length_b   1.000
_cell.length_c   1.000
_cell.angle_alpha   90.00
_cell.angle_beta   90.00
_cell.angle_gamma   90.00
#
_symmetry.space_group_name_H-M   'P 1'
#
loop_
_entity.id
_entity.type
_entity.pdbx_description
1 polymer ?
#
loop_
_entity_poly.entity_id
_entity_poly.type
_entity_poly.pdbx_seq_one_letter_code
_entity_poly.pdbx_strand_id
1 'polypeptide(L)'
;MAYFHRCAFTRRRANFINKLLLDDGREITDDLSLKEEATNYFENLFTSKGVADPSRALKGIKKSISQEINEGLQSPFREEEVRMPLKGMRSTKAPRPDGFPALFFQKY
;
A
#
# COMPACT_ATOMS: atom_id res chain seq x y z
N MET A 1 6.17 -5.46 34.68
CA MET A 1 5.60 -6.07 33.46
C MET A 1 4.11 -6.45 33.55
N ALA A 2 3.46 -6.50 34.73
CA ALA A 2 2.07 -6.99 34.85
C ALA A 2 0.97 -6.10 34.20
N TYR A 3 1.15 -4.76 34.18
CA TYR A 3 0.13 -3.84 33.65
C TYR A 3 -0.09 -4.02 32.14
N PHE A 4 0.99 -4.02 31.35
CA PHE A 4 0.92 -4.15 29.90
C PHE A 4 0.34 -5.49 29.45
N HIS A 5 0.71 -6.59 30.13
CA HIS A 5 0.12 -7.91 29.85
C HIS A 5 -1.38 -7.95 30.15
N ARG A 6 -1.84 -7.31 31.23
CA ARG A 6 -3.27 -7.23 31.58
C ARG A 6 -4.07 -6.40 30.56
N CYS A 7 -3.51 -5.28 30.12
CA CYS A 7 -4.13 -4.46 29.06
C CYS A 7 -4.22 -5.22 27.73
N ALA A 8 -3.14 -5.91 27.33
CA ALA A 8 -3.12 -6.72 26.12
C ALA A 8 -4.12 -7.89 26.18
N PHE A 9 -4.20 -8.59 27.32
CA PHE A 9 -5.17 -9.67 27.52
C PHE A 9 -6.62 -9.18 27.46
N THR A 10 -6.91 -8.06 28.11
CA THR A 10 -8.26 -7.45 28.09
C THR A 10 -8.67 -7.08 26.67
N ARG A 11 -7.76 -6.43 25.92
CA ARG A 11 -7.97 -6.11 24.50
C ARG A 11 -8.15 -7.35 23.64
N ARG A 12 -7.31 -8.38 23.84
CA ARG A 12 -7.43 -9.65 23.12
C ARG A 12 -8.80 -10.28 23.35
N ARG A 13 -9.27 -10.32 24.60
CA ARG A 13 -10.58 -10.91 24.94
C ARG A 13 -11.74 -10.11 24.36
N ALA A 14 -11.67 -8.78 24.41
CA ALA A 14 -12.69 -7.91 23.84
C ALA A 14 -12.75 -8.01 22.31
N ASN A 15 -11.61 -8.20 21.66
CA ASN A 15 -11.51 -8.28 20.20
C ASN A 15 -11.56 -9.72 19.67
N PHE A 16 -11.83 -10.71 20.53
CA PHE A 16 -11.87 -12.11 20.10
C PHE A 16 -13.20 -12.40 19.39
N ILE A 17 -13.10 -12.70 18.10
CA ILE A 17 -14.25 -13.05 17.26
C ILE A 17 -14.49 -14.55 17.44
N ASN A 18 -15.60 -14.90 18.09
CA ASN A 18 -15.99 -16.30 18.33
C ASN A 18 -16.95 -16.84 17.26
N LYS A 19 -17.63 -15.95 16.53
CA LYS A 19 -18.61 -16.32 15.51
C LYS A 19 -18.81 -15.20 14.49
N LEU A 20 -19.20 -15.58 13.28
CA LEU A 20 -19.67 -14.68 12.23
C LEU A 20 -21.03 -15.17 11.71
N LEU A 21 -21.91 -14.23 11.35
CA LEU A 21 -23.18 -14.49 10.68
C LEU A 21 -22.99 -14.14 9.21
N LEU A 22 -23.20 -15.11 8.33
CA LEU A 22 -23.09 -14.97 6.88
C LEU A 22 -24.34 -14.32 6.29
N ASP A 23 -24.23 -13.80 5.07
CA ASP A 23 -25.33 -13.16 4.33
C ASP A 23 -26.50 -14.11 4.04
N ASP A 24 -26.25 -15.42 3.98
CA ASP A 24 -27.28 -16.46 3.82
C ASP A 24 -27.95 -16.88 5.13
N GLY A 25 -27.60 -16.23 6.25
CA GLY A 25 -28.15 -16.48 7.58
C GLY A 25 -27.48 -17.62 8.34
N ARG A 26 -26.44 -18.26 7.79
CA ARG A 26 -25.68 -19.30 8.52
C ARG A 26 -24.71 -18.66 9.52
N GLU A 27 -24.59 -19.27 10.70
CA GLU A 27 -23.57 -18.91 11.69
C GLU A 27 -22.35 -19.84 11.54
N ILE A 28 -21.15 -19.26 11.49
CA ILE A 28 -19.89 -19.99 11.52
C ILE A 28 -19.16 -19.73 12.85
N THR A 29 -18.62 -20.79 13.44
CA THR A 29 -17.90 -20.74 14.72
C THR A 29 -16.54 -21.44 14.66
N ASP A 30 -16.24 -22.15 13.57
CA ASP A 30 -14.98 -22.85 13.38
C ASP A 30 -13.86 -21.86 12.99
N ASP A 31 -12.67 -22.01 13.59
CA ASP A 31 -11.55 -21.07 13.41
C ASP A 31 -11.05 -21.01 11.96
N LEU A 32 -11.08 -22.12 11.21
CA LEU A 32 -10.69 -22.12 9.80
C LEU A 32 -11.73 -21.37 8.97
N SER A 33 -13.01 -21.68 9.15
CA SER A 33 -14.10 -21.00 8.45
C SER A 33 -14.15 -19.50 8.77
N LEU A 34 -13.91 -19.10 10.02
CA LEU A 34 -13.85 -17.70 10.43
C LEU A 34 -12.73 -16.95 9.70
N LYS A 35 -11.54 -17.57 9.58
CA LYS A 35 -10.40 -16.98 8.86
C LYS A 35 -10.64 -16.88 7.38
N GLU A 36 -11.18 -17.93 6.77
CA GLU A 36 -11.50 -17.97 5.34
C GLU A 36 -12.53 -16.89 4.99
N GLU A 37 -13.62 -16.81 5.74
CA GLU A 37 -14.66 -15.81 5.51
C GLU A 37 -14.15 -14.38 5.70
N ALA A 38 -13.40 -14.12 6.78
CA ALA A 38 -12.80 -12.81 6.99
C ALA A 38 -11.84 -12.42 5.86
N THR A 39 -11.04 -13.37 5.37
CA THR A 39 -10.12 -13.16 4.25
C THR A 39 -10.91 -12.81 2.99
N ASN A 40 -11.89 -13.63 2.61
CA ASN A 40 -12.73 -13.42 1.44
C ASN A 40 -13.45 -12.06 1.50
N TYR A 41 -14.00 -11.71 2.66
CA TYR A 41 -14.68 -10.44 2.86
C TYR A 41 -13.74 -9.25 2.59
N PHE A 42 -12.56 -9.23 3.21
CA PHE A 42 -11.63 -8.12 3.06
C PHE A 42 -10.96 -8.09 1.69
N GLU A 43 -10.64 -9.25 1.11
CA GLU A 43 -10.20 -9.34 -0.28
C GLU A 43 -11.24 -8.72 -1.20
N ASN A 44 -12.52 -9.10 -1.08
CA ASN A 44 -13.59 -8.54 -1.90
C ASN A 44 -13.84 -7.03 -1.64
N LEU A 45 -13.67 -6.59 -0.39
CA LEU A 45 -13.83 -5.19 -0.01
C LEU A 45 -12.74 -4.30 -0.62
N PHE A 46 -11.49 -4.77 -0.59
CA PHE A 46 -10.33 -4.03 -1.08
C PHE A 46 -10.00 -4.32 -2.55
N THR A 47 -10.58 -5.35 -3.15
CA THR A 47 -10.48 -5.61 -4.58
C THR A 47 -11.27 -4.56 -5.36
N SER A 48 -10.59 -3.88 -6.29
CA SER A 48 -11.25 -2.94 -7.19
C SER A 48 -12.27 -3.68 -8.06
N LYS A 49 -13.54 -3.23 -8.02
CA LYS A 49 -14.63 -3.79 -8.85
C LYS A 49 -14.66 -3.21 -10.28
N GLY A 50 -13.61 -2.52 -10.71
CA GLY A 50 -13.51 -1.88 -12.02
C GLY A 50 -13.08 -0.42 -11.94
N VAL A 51 -13.13 0.29 -13.06
CA VAL A 51 -12.70 1.69 -13.15
C VAL A 51 -13.69 2.57 -12.38
N ALA A 52 -13.36 2.89 -11.13
CA ALA A 52 -14.00 3.98 -10.43
C ALA A 52 -13.82 5.24 -11.28
N ASP A 53 -14.92 5.94 -11.59
CA ASP A 53 -14.86 7.20 -12.33
C ASP A 53 -13.96 8.20 -11.56
N PRO A 54 -12.73 8.45 -12.05
CA PRO A 54 -11.79 9.31 -11.34
C PRO A 54 -12.28 10.75 -11.32
N SER A 55 -13.26 11.12 -12.16
CA SER A 55 -13.82 12.47 -12.20
C SER A 55 -14.40 12.90 -10.84
N ARG A 56 -14.96 11.96 -10.07
CA ARG A 56 -15.48 12.24 -8.72
C ARG A 56 -14.37 12.58 -7.74
N ALA A 57 -13.27 11.84 -7.77
CA ALA A 57 -12.11 12.09 -6.91
C ALA A 57 -11.36 13.38 -7.31
N LEU A 58 -11.41 13.73 -8.60
CA LEU A 58 -10.78 14.92 -9.15
C LEU A 58 -11.68 16.16 -9.10
N LYS A 59 -12.90 16.05 -8.56
CA LYS A 59 -13.84 17.17 -8.49
C LYS A 59 -13.24 18.31 -7.67
N GLY A 60 -13.07 19.47 -8.29
CA GLY A 60 -12.48 20.67 -7.68
C GLY A 60 -10.96 20.80 -7.86
N ILE A 61 -10.29 19.78 -8.39
CA ILE A 61 -8.88 19.86 -8.78
C ILE A 61 -8.81 20.45 -10.20
N LYS A 62 -8.19 21.62 -10.33
CA LYS A 62 -7.93 22.21 -11.66
C LYS A 62 -6.79 21.44 -12.34
N LYS A 63 -6.94 21.18 -13.63
CA LYS A 63 -5.86 20.63 -14.46
C LYS A 63 -4.68 21.61 -14.47
N SER A 64 -3.54 21.19 -13.94
CA SER A 64 -2.30 21.98 -13.88
C SER A 64 -1.25 21.52 -14.90
N ILE A 65 -1.39 20.31 -15.43
CA ILE A 65 -0.48 19.71 -16.41
C ILE A 65 -1.00 20.03 -17.81
N SER A 66 -0.25 20.83 -18.58
CA SER A 66 -0.56 21.10 -19.99
C SER A 66 -0.30 19.86 -20.85
N GLN A 67 -0.76 19.89 -22.10
CA GLN A 67 -0.48 18.80 -23.03
C GLN A 67 1.03 18.67 -23.28
N GLU A 68 1.75 19.78 -23.47
CA GLU A 68 3.20 19.73 -23.72
C GLU A 68 3.95 19.14 -22.51
N ILE A 69 3.56 19.50 -21.28
CA ILE A 69 4.15 18.91 -20.06
C ILE A 69 3.88 17.41 -20.03
N ASN A 70 2.65 16.99 -20.34
CA ASN A 70 2.30 15.57 -20.34
C ASN A 70 3.07 14.78 -21.40
N GLU A 71 3.25 15.33 -22.59
CA GLU A 71 4.09 14.74 -23.65
C GLU A 71 5.54 14.59 -23.19
N GLY A 72 6.08 15.58 -22.49
CA GLY A 72 7.39 15.48 -21.85
C GLY A 72 7.46 14.36 -20.80
N LEU A 73 6.48 14.28 -19.90
CA LEU A 73 6.42 13.26 -18.84
C LEU A 73 6.25 11.83 -19.37
N GLN A 74 5.62 11.66 -20.54
CA GLN A 74 5.41 10.36 -21.18
C GLN A 74 6.56 9.98 -22.13
N SER A 75 7.47 10.90 -22.43
CA SER A 75 8.62 10.62 -23.28
C SER A 75 9.63 9.68 -22.61
N PRO A 76 10.41 8.91 -23.39
CA PRO A 76 11.49 8.10 -22.84
C PRO A 76 12.50 8.95 -22.06
N PHE A 77 12.97 8.41 -20.94
CA PHE A 77 14.00 9.07 -20.14
C PHE A 77 15.28 9.26 -20.96
N ARG A 78 15.94 10.39 -20.74
CA ARG A 78 17.27 10.65 -21.27
C ARG A 78 18.32 10.20 -20.29
N GLU A 79 19.49 9.88 -20.82
CA GLU A 79 20.60 9.42 -20.00
C GLU A 79 21.06 10.49 -19.00
N GLU A 80 21.02 11.76 -19.40
CA GLU A 80 21.41 12.90 -18.57
C GLU A 80 20.47 13.08 -17.37
N GLU A 81 19.17 12.84 -17.58
CA GLU A 81 18.14 12.92 -16.52
C GLU A 81 18.38 11.89 -15.40
N VAL A 82 19.06 10.79 -15.71
CA VAL A 82 19.45 9.77 -14.73
C VAL A 82 20.84 10.06 -14.17
N ARG A 83 21.83 10.30 -15.03
CA ARG A 83 23.24 10.43 -14.63
C ARG A 83 23.51 11.68 -13.80
N MET A 84 22.89 12.81 -14.10
CA MET A 84 23.12 14.05 -13.36
C MET A 84 22.64 13.95 -11.90
N PRO A 85 21.37 13.58 -11.62
CA PRO A 85 20.94 13.38 -10.25
C PRO A 85 21.74 12.31 -9.52
N LEU A 86 22.10 11.21 -10.20
CA LEU A 86 22.86 10.13 -9.60
C LEU A 86 24.21 10.61 -9.07
N LYS A 87 24.94 11.44 -9.83
CA LYS A 87 26.19 12.07 -9.36
C LYS A 87 25.98 13.04 -8.19
N GLY A 88 24.81 13.67 -8.11
CA GLY A 88 24.44 14.58 -7.02
C GLY A 88 23.99 13.90 -5.72
N MET A 89 23.74 12.58 -5.73
CA MET A 89 23.33 11.84 -4.53
C MET A 89 24.49 11.65 -3.54
N ARG A 90 24.19 11.69 -2.24
CA ARG A 90 25.16 11.29 -1.19
C ARG A 90 25.43 9.78 -1.30
N SER A 91 26.68 9.43 -1.52
CA SER A 91 27.15 8.06 -1.77
C SER A 91 26.79 7.05 -0.68
N THR A 92 26.77 7.48 0.59
CA THR A 92 26.53 6.63 1.77
C THR A 92 25.11 6.73 2.34
N LYS A 93 24.12 7.16 1.55
CA LYS A 93 22.71 7.07 1.99
C LYS A 93 22.32 5.62 2.24
N ALA A 94 21.40 5.42 3.19
CA ALA A 94 20.85 4.11 3.50
C ALA A 94 20.31 3.43 2.23
N PRO A 95 20.56 2.13 2.04
CA PRO A 95 20.11 1.39 0.87
C PRO A 95 18.58 1.29 0.83
N ARG A 96 18.02 1.09 -0.37
CA ARG A 96 16.61 0.75 -0.53
C ARG A 96 16.43 -0.75 -0.21
N PRO A 97 15.21 -1.33 -0.34
CA PRO A 97 15.03 -2.77 -0.19
C PRO A 97 15.89 -3.63 -1.12
N ASP A 98 16.51 -3.03 -2.14
CA ASP A 98 17.50 -3.64 -3.03
C ASP A 98 18.87 -3.90 -2.36
N GLY A 99 19.16 -3.28 -1.21
CA GLY A 99 20.42 -3.44 -0.49
C GLY A 99 21.60 -2.63 -1.04
N PHE A 100 21.43 -1.85 -2.11
CA PHE A 100 22.53 -1.12 -2.75
C PHE A 100 22.56 0.36 -2.34
N PRO A 101 23.70 0.88 -1.83
CA PRO A 101 23.86 2.31 -1.63
C PRO A 101 24.05 3.03 -2.96
N ALA A 102 23.76 4.33 -3.01
CA ALA A 102 23.93 5.14 -4.22
C ALA A 102 25.35 5.08 -4.81
N LEU A 103 26.38 4.86 -3.97
CA LEU A 103 27.77 4.67 -4.40
C LEU A 103 27.94 3.53 -5.41
N PHE A 104 27.13 2.47 -5.29
CA PHE A 104 27.22 1.33 -6.21
C PHE A 104 26.99 1.81 -7.65
N PHE A 105 25.87 2.47 -7.91
CA PHE A 105 25.50 2.99 -9.23
C PHE A 105 26.34 4.20 -9.69
N GLN A 106 26.98 4.92 -8.75
CA GLN A 106 27.90 6.00 -9.10
C GLN A 106 29.24 5.49 -9.63
N LYS A 107 29.65 4.28 -9.23
CA LYS A 107 30.99 3.74 -9.48
C LYS A 107 31.00 2.56 -10.45
N TYR A 108 29.93 1.77 -10.48
CA TYR A 108 29.76 0.55 -11.26
C TYR A 108 28.52 0.69 -12.14
#